data_AF-A0AAW5VHW3-F1
#
_entry.id   AF-A0AAW5VHW3-F1
#
_cell.length_a   1.000
_cell.length_b   1.000
_cell.length_c   1.000
_cell.angle_alpha   90.00
_cell.angle_beta   90.00
_cell.angle_gamma   90.00
#
_symmetry.space_group_name_H-M   'P 1'
#
loop_
_entity.id
_entity.type
_entity.pdbx_description
1 polymer ?
#
loop_
_entity_poly.entity_id
_entity_poly.type
_entity_poly.pdbx_seq_one_letter_code
_entity_poly.pdbx_strand_id
1 'polypeptide(L)'
;MLEINQKDLLTSIIALLLGGFLTHIFNKYKERLTILRYTVWHNKIAFSMEDQVFGSIQVTYNGIQVPILYYSSIHIYNESNRDLDKFILNIVCDDSSKMLITHGANKSS
;
A
#
# COMPACT_ATOMS: atom_id res chain seq x y z
N MET A 1 -50.49 24.21 9.53
CA MET A 1 -49.58 24.89 10.47
C MET A 1 -49.10 23.81 11.43
N LEU A 2 -47.86 23.33 11.31
CA LEU A 2 -47.35 22.27 12.17
C LEU A 2 -47.04 22.87 13.54
N GLU A 3 -47.85 22.54 14.55
CA GLU A 3 -47.48 22.80 15.95
C GLU A 3 -46.34 21.86 16.32
N ILE A 4 -45.11 22.36 16.21
CA ILE A 4 -43.93 21.63 16.67
C ILE A 4 -43.96 21.66 18.19
N ASN A 5 -44.16 20.50 18.79
CA ASN A 5 -44.16 20.33 20.23
C ASN A 5 -42.74 20.62 20.77
N GLN A 6 -42.61 21.39 21.85
CA GLN A 6 -41.30 21.73 22.40
C GLN A 6 -40.47 20.49 22.77
N LYS A 7 -41.12 19.39 23.15
CA LYS A 7 -40.47 18.12 23.44
C LYS A 7 -39.81 17.51 22.20
N ASP A 8 -40.45 17.62 21.03
CA ASP A 8 -39.93 17.09 19.76
C ASP A 8 -38.75 17.93 19.25
N LEU A 9 -38.77 19.22 19.55
CA LEU A 9 -37.66 20.14 19.27
C LEU A 9 -36.46 19.84 20.17
N LEU A 10 -36.70 19.60 21.47
CA LEU A 10 -35.66 19.23 22.45
C LEU A 10 -35.01 17.88 22.12
N THR A 11 -35.80 16.86 21.79
CA THR A 11 -35.27 15.54 21.40
C THR A 11 -34.48 15.62 20.10
N SER A 12 -34.93 16.43 19.14
CA SER A 12 -34.18 16.67 17.88
C SER A 12 -32.83 17.34 18.13
N ILE A 13 -32.77 18.35 19.01
CA ILE A 13 -31.51 19.02 19.37
C ILE A 13 -30.57 18.05 20.09
N ILE A 14 -31.07 17.26 21.03
CA ILE A 14 -30.27 16.27 21.77
C ILE A 14 -29.72 15.20 20.81
N ALA A 15 -30.54 14.70 19.87
CA ALA A 15 -30.11 13.74 18.87
C ALA A 15 -29.02 14.32 17.95
N LEU A 16 -29.15 15.59 17.55
CA LEU A 16 -28.14 16.28 16.75
C LEU A 16 -26.82 16.44 17.50
N LEU A 17 -26.88 16.86 18.77
CA LEU A 17 -25.68 17.02 19.61
C LEU A 17 -24.98 15.67 19.86
N LEU A 18 -25.74 14.62 20.19
CA LEU A 18 -25.19 13.28 20.37
C LEU A 18 -24.60 12.74 19.07
N GLY A 19 -25.31 12.85 17.95
CA GLY A 19 -24.83 12.41 16.64
C GLY A 19 -23.55 13.13 16.21
N GLY A 20 -23.50 14.45 16.41
CA GLY A 20 -22.31 15.26 16.16
C GLY A 20 -21.12 14.84 17.04
N PHE A 21 -21.37 14.62 18.33
CA PHE A 21 -20.35 14.19 19.28
C PHE A 21 -19.78 12.79 18.94
N LEU A 22 -20.65 11.82 18.64
CA LEU A 22 -20.27 10.48 18.21
C LEU A 22 -19.44 10.51 16.91
N THR A 23 -19.87 11.31 15.93
CA THR A 23 -19.15 11.47 14.66
C THR A 23 -17.76 12.08 14.88
N HIS A 24 -17.65 13.09 15.74
CA HIS A 24 -16.38 13.72 16.07
C HIS A 24 -15.39 12.73 16.70
N ILE A 25 -15.85 11.91 17.66
CA ILE A 25 -15.02 10.87 18.28
C ILE A 25 -14.59 9.84 17.23
N PHE A 26 -15.51 9.38 16.39
CA PHE A 26 -15.23 8.37 15.37
C PHE A 26 -14.20 8.86 14.35
N ASN A 27 -14.31 10.11 13.89
CA ASN A 27 -13.33 10.71 12.99
C ASN A 27 -11.95 10.81 13.64
N LYS A 28 -11.88 11.29 14.89
CA LYS A 28 -10.62 11.37 15.65
C LYS A 28 -9.97 10.00 15.84
N TYR A 29 -10.78 8.95 16.00
CA TYR A 29 -10.26 7.58 16.07
C TYR A 29 -9.72 7.11 14.71
N LYS A 30 -10.46 7.32 13.62
CA LYS A 30 -10.02 6.98 12.26
C LYS A 30 -8.73 7.71 11.86
N GLU A 31 -8.59 8.99 12.21
CA GLU A 31 -7.39 9.79 11.92
C GLU A 31 -6.11 9.26 12.59
N ARG A 32 -6.25 8.52 13.70
CA ARG A 32 -5.10 7.91 14.39
C ARG A 32 -4.59 6.65 13.70
N LEU A 33 -5.43 5.99 12.92
CA LEU A 33 -5.06 4.74 12.26
C LEU A 33 -4.38 5.02 10.92
N THR A 34 -3.13 4.56 10.80
CA THR A 34 -2.44 4.53 9.52
C THR A 34 -2.63 3.18 8.89
N ILE A 35 -3.33 3.16 7.76
CA ILE A 35 -3.62 1.94 7.00
C ILE A 35 -2.89 2.08 5.68
N LEU A 36 -1.92 1.18 5.47
CA LEU A 36 -1.20 1.03 4.23
C LEU A 36 -1.57 -0.31 3.63
N ARG A 37 -2.04 -0.29 2.38
CA ARG A 37 -2.21 -1.51 1.59
C ARG A 37 -1.07 -1.61 0.61
N TYR A 38 -0.44 -2.77 0.51
CA TYR A 38 0.60 -3.02 -0.47
C TYR A 38 0.27 -4.20 -1.37
N THR A 39 0.82 -4.18 -2.58
CA THR A 39 0.76 -5.29 -3.51
C THR A 39 2.12 -5.48 -4.14
N VAL A 40 2.59 -6.73 -4.15
CA VAL A 40 3.91 -7.08 -4.71
C VAL A 40 3.71 -7.96 -5.94
N TRP A 41 4.40 -7.61 -7.02
CA TRP A 41 4.40 -8.35 -8.27
C TRP A 41 5.83 -8.78 -8.58
N HIS A 42 6.04 -10.07 -8.84
CA HIS A 42 7.33 -10.61 -9.24
C HIS A 42 7.24 -11.11 -10.68
N ASN A 43 7.94 -10.44 -11.59
CA ASN A 43 7.99 -10.80 -12.99
C ASN A 43 9.36 -11.42 -13.28
N LYS A 44 9.38 -12.65 -13.80
CA LYS A 44 10.62 -13.29 -14.26
C LYS A 44 11.03 -12.64 -15.59
N ILE A 45 12.20 -12.02 -15.62
CA ILE A 45 12.74 -11.37 -16.84
C ILE A 45 13.47 -12.41 -17.69
N ALA A 46 14.35 -13.18 -17.06
CA ALA A 46 15.17 -14.17 -17.73
C ALA A 46 15.60 -15.26 -16.75
N PHE A 47 15.94 -16.43 -17.27
CA PHE A 47 16.55 -17.51 -16.50
C PHE A 47 17.59 -18.23 -17.35
N SER A 48 18.66 -18.66 -16.69
CA SER A 48 19.66 -19.54 -17.29
C SER A 48 19.07 -20.94 -17.35
N MET A 49 19.20 -21.59 -18.50
CA MET A 49 18.79 -22.98 -18.67
C MET A 49 19.73 -23.69 -19.63
N GLU A 50 19.86 -24.99 -19.45
CA GLU A 50 20.52 -25.86 -20.40
C GLU A 50 19.45 -26.76 -21.02
N ASP A 51 19.22 -26.59 -22.32
CA ASP A 51 18.19 -27.31 -23.04
C ASP A 51 18.78 -28.04 -24.25
N GLN A 52 18.27 -29.23 -24.55
CA GLN A 52 18.79 -30.07 -25.63
C GLN A 52 18.52 -29.48 -27.02
N VAL A 53 17.49 -28.63 -27.16
CA VAL A 53 17.09 -27.99 -28.41
C VAL A 53 17.69 -26.59 -28.52
N PHE A 54 17.66 -25.80 -27.45
CA PHE A 54 18.13 -24.40 -27.45
C PHE A 54 19.59 -24.22 -27.02
N GLY A 55 20.24 -25.27 -26.52
CA GLY A 55 21.61 -25.21 -25.99
C GLY A 55 21.69 -24.56 -24.61
N SER A 56 22.89 -24.09 -24.23
CA SER A 56 23.14 -23.42 -22.95
C SER A 56 22.78 -21.94 -23.05
N ILE A 57 21.67 -21.55 -22.41
CA ILE A 57 21.26 -20.16 -22.24
C ILE A 57 21.77 -19.69 -20.89
N GLN A 58 22.60 -18.65 -20.91
CA GLN A 58 23.19 -18.05 -19.73
C GLN A 58 22.76 -16.60 -19.61
N VAL A 59 22.18 -16.25 -18.46
CA VAL A 59 21.85 -14.87 -18.11
C VAL A 59 23.01 -14.28 -17.33
N THR A 60 23.50 -13.13 -17.76
CA THR A 60 24.57 -12.42 -17.07
C THR A 60 24.10 -11.02 -16.68
N TYR A 61 24.47 -10.59 -15.47
CA TYR A 61 24.28 -9.23 -14.99
C TYR A 61 25.65 -8.65 -14.62
N ASN A 62 26.04 -7.58 -15.32
CA ASN A 62 27.35 -6.93 -15.13
C ASN A 62 28.55 -7.91 -15.19
N GLY A 63 28.49 -8.87 -16.13
CA GLY A 63 29.52 -9.89 -16.32
C GLY A 63 29.45 -11.09 -15.36
N ILE A 64 28.57 -11.07 -14.36
CA ILE A 64 28.37 -12.20 -13.43
C ILE A 64 27.18 -13.03 -13.89
N GLN A 65 27.34 -14.34 -13.99
CA GLN A 65 26.26 -15.25 -14.35
C GLN A 65 25.23 -15.34 -13.21
N VAL A 66 23.95 -15.22 -13.54
CA VAL A 66 22.84 -15.31 -12.59
C VAL A 66 21.86 -16.41 -13.04
N PRO A 67 21.35 -17.24 -12.12
CA PRO A 67 20.45 -18.32 -12.48
C PRO A 67 19.09 -17.79 -12.96
N ILE A 68 18.55 -16.78 -12.30
CA ILE A 68 17.26 -16.17 -12.63
C ILE A 68 17.32 -14.68 -12.32
N LEU A 69 16.73 -13.87 -13.19
CA LEU A 69 16.55 -12.44 -13.00
C LEU A 69 15.07 -12.12 -12.81
N TYR A 70 14.74 -11.43 -11.72
CA TYR A 70 13.39 -10.99 -11.40
C TYR A 70 13.29 -9.47 -11.41
N TYR A 71 12.18 -8.95 -11.94
CA TYR A 71 11.72 -7.60 -11.74
C TYR A 71 10.58 -7.61 -10.73
N SER A 72 10.81 -7.00 -9.56
CA SER A 72 9.80 -6.92 -8.51
C SER A 72 9.24 -5.51 -8.42
N SER A 73 7.92 -5.37 -8.47
CA SER A 73 7.21 -4.09 -8.31
C SER A 73 6.39 -4.12 -7.03
N ILE A 74 6.62 -3.13 -6.17
CA ILE A 74 5.86 -2.95 -4.92
C ILE A 74 5.02 -1.69 -5.08
N HIS A 75 3.71 -1.85 -5.04
CA HIS A 75 2.78 -0.73 -5.05
C HIS A 75 2.25 -0.54 -3.64
N ILE A 76 2.35 0.67 -3.11
CA ILE A 76 1.87 1.03 -1.77
C ILE A 76 0.78 2.07 -1.94
N TYR A 77 -0.36 1.81 -1.32
CA TYR A 77 -1.52 2.68 -1.31
C TYR A 77 -1.77 3.14 0.11
N ASN A 78 -1.84 4.46 0.28
CA ASN A 78 -2.30 5.06 1.52
C ASN A 78 -3.84 5.00 1.56
N GLU A 79 -4.37 4.17 2.46
CA GLU A 79 -5.82 4.08 2.71
C GLU A 79 -6.25 4.82 3.97
N SER A 80 -5.32 5.55 4.60
CA SER A 80 -5.63 6.36 5.76
C SER A 80 -6.21 7.71 5.37
N ASN A 81 -6.95 8.32 6.30
CA ASN A 81 -7.52 9.66 6.13
C ASN A 81 -6.49 10.79 6.28
N ARG A 82 -5.19 10.47 6.35
CA ARG A 82 -4.11 11.43 6.50
C ARG A 82 -3.08 11.22 5.41
N ASP A 83 -2.49 12.30 4.93
CA ASP A 83 -1.37 12.19 4.02
C ASP A 83 -0.14 11.68 4.77
N LEU A 84 0.68 10.90 4.08
CA LEU A 84 1.90 10.31 4.60
C LEU A 84 3.08 10.92 3.85
N ASP A 85 3.56 12.05 4.34
CA ASP A 85 4.67 12.79 3.71
C ASP A 85 5.94 11.94 3.59
N LYS A 86 6.24 11.15 4.63
CA LYS A 86 7.46 10.33 4.74
C LYS A 86 7.20 9.09 5.56
N PHE A 87 7.53 7.93 5.00
CA PHE A 87 7.61 6.67 5.73
C PHE A 87 8.84 5.90 5.24
N ILE A 88 9.45 5.14 6.15
CA ILE A 88 10.63 4.32 5.85
C ILE A 88 10.14 2.95 5.45
N LEU A 89 10.54 2.49 4.26
CA LEU A 89 10.28 1.14 3.79
C LEU A 89 11.58 0.34 3.82
N ASN A 90 11.61 -0.70 4.65
CA ASN A 90 12.71 -1.65 4.68
C ASN A 90 12.36 -2.83 3.77
N ILE A 91 12.99 -2.89 2.60
CA ILE A 91 12.84 -4.02 1.67
C ILE A 91 14.06 -4.91 1.83
N VAL A 92 13.83 -6.19 2.12
CA VAL A 92 14.87 -7.20 2.27
C VAL A 92 14.57 -8.39 1.36
N CYS A 93 15.61 -9.11 0.95
CA CYS A 93 15.49 -10.38 0.24
C CYS A 93 16.09 -11.51 1.08
N ASP A 94 15.82 -12.76 0.69
CA ASP A 94 16.45 -13.92 1.32
C ASP A 94 17.96 -13.97 1.07
N ASP A 95 18.64 -14.88 1.79
CA ASP A 95 20.11 -15.03 1.77
C ASP A 95 20.66 -15.49 0.41
N SER A 96 19.81 -16.07 -0.45
CA SER A 96 20.17 -16.60 -1.77
C SER A 96 19.90 -15.61 -2.91
N SER A 97 19.21 -14.53 -2.61
CA SER A 97 18.79 -13.50 -3.54
C SER A 97 19.63 -12.26 -3.32
N LYS A 98 19.88 -11.50 -4.40
CA LYS A 98 20.57 -10.22 -4.32
C LYS A 98 19.74 -9.13 -4.96
N MET A 99 19.41 -8.10 -4.20
CA MET A 99 18.86 -6.87 -4.76
C MET A 99 19.95 -6.14 -5.54
N LEU A 100 19.70 -5.96 -6.84
CA LEU A 100 20.66 -5.32 -7.74
C LEU A 100 20.41 -3.82 -7.84
N ILE A 101 19.14 -3.43 -7.98
CA ILE A 101 18.70 -2.05 -8.14
C ILE A 101 17.38 -1.90 -7.40
N THR A 102 17.23 -0.80 -6.66
CA THR A 102 15.97 -0.37 -6.08
C THR A 102 15.68 1.05 -6.55
N HIS A 103 14.45 1.28 -6.98
CA HIS A 103 13.98 2.60 -7.38
C HIS A 103 12.55 2.78 -6.88
N GLY A 104 12.25 3.96 -6.36
CA GLY A 104 10.92 4.33 -5.91
C GLY A 104 10.52 5.67 -6.51
N ALA A 105 9.28 5.76 -6.94
CA ALA A 105 8.68 7.00 -7.43
C ALA A 105 7.30 7.17 -6.79
N ASN A 106 6.97 8.41 -6.41
CA ASN A 106 5.62 8.75 -5.97
C ASN A 106 4.79 9.11 -7.20
N LYS A 107 3.68 8.39 -7.41
CA LYS A 107 2.74 8.67 -8.49
C LYS A 107 1.54 9.41 -7.90
N SER A 108 1.63 10.74 -7.85
CA SER A 108 0.46 11.60 -7.59
C SER A 108 -0.41 11.58 -8.84
N SER A 109 -1.63 11.04 -8.72
CA SER A 109 -2.61 11.02 -9.80
C SER A 109 -3.59 12.16 -9.68
#